data_AF-A0A942RS77-F1
#
_entry.id   AF-A0A942RS77-F1
#
_cell.length_a   1.000
_cell.length_b   1.000
_cell.length_c   1.000
_cell.angle_alpha   90.00
_cell.angle_beta   90.00
_cell.angle_gamma   90.00
#
_symmetry.space_group_name_H-M   'P 1'
#
loop_
_entity.id
_entity.type
_entity.pdbx_description
1 polymer ?
#
loop_
_entity_poly.entity_id
_entity_poly.type
_entity_poly.pdbx_seq_one_letter_code
_entity_poly.pdbx_strand_id
1 'polypeptide(L)'
;MKNLLLGNGVNIHFGGIAYSSNFIMKRIKYRAKLDCYDKLFGDKLTGNEIVNILENFVEAANKIRECEYDSFAKDDDSLDALKDFKGRYDTTINNAHDIMLEDWFFVVHMFFLKNFDLEETRKSAIQGFEHLILDAIFNGGNIQEVYNEMKKYKKVRRFFKSFDNIYTLNYDNNIENLTEKVVYHLHGDFSVLANSENENNVLGYIRKKAGETVAFEDMQHCFCNALLNYSGRLKYKVISDSHRLIQESEIFADRYANDETFKFQVGRLKEEKPLEYSMIMTKISHPELNMATEYYFDNFSKIQGELALIGMSPNNDAHIFDAILNNKKLSKVIFYYYDEKDRAFIETHFPKKLFQCEKVDTLWRRLECKVKTYYCNYQLPSQDLEKFIGIFNALSDDVVSKETIIKKVNQIPPFEMKRLCKLVKKDMQKRNPLHTTTDEKGFLQQNASISYIALQEGILPSVLYMICIMNFEYIKDMA
;
A
#
# COMPACT_ATOMS: atom_id res chain seq x y z
N MET A 1 -14.19 -27.13 5.36
CA MET A 1 -14.12 -25.80 4.76
C MET A 1 -12.69 -25.29 4.89
N LYS A 2 -12.12 -24.80 3.79
CA LYS A 2 -10.76 -24.28 3.68
C LYS A 2 -10.81 -22.81 3.33
N ASN A 3 -10.27 -21.97 4.19
CA ASN A 3 -10.23 -20.53 4.02
C ASN A 3 -8.79 -20.09 3.78
N LEU A 4 -8.62 -18.99 3.07
CA LEU A 4 -7.33 -18.38 2.80
C LEU A 4 -7.37 -16.90 3.15
N LEU A 5 -6.33 -16.39 3.80
CA LEU A 5 -6.08 -14.96 3.97
C LEU A 5 -4.69 -14.61 3.44
N LEU A 6 -4.63 -13.58 2.60
CA LEU A 6 -3.43 -13.15 1.89
C LEU A 6 -3.03 -11.72 2.27
N GLY A 7 -1.77 -11.54 2.63
CA GLY A 7 -1.12 -10.23 2.76
C GLY A 7 -0.12 -9.95 1.64
N ASN A 8 0.59 -8.83 1.78
CA ASN A 8 1.44 -8.27 0.72
C ASN A 8 2.61 -9.17 0.33
N GLY A 9 2.99 -10.15 1.17
CA GLY A 9 4.04 -11.11 0.84
C GLY A 9 3.78 -11.91 -0.45
N VAL A 10 2.52 -12.06 -0.87
CA VAL A 10 2.18 -12.67 -2.18
C VAL A 10 2.61 -11.75 -3.34
N ASN A 11 2.30 -10.46 -3.25
CA ASN A 11 2.70 -9.47 -4.26
C ASN A 11 4.22 -9.32 -4.31
N ILE A 12 4.90 -9.34 -3.17
CA ILE A 12 6.37 -9.33 -3.14
C ILE A 12 6.95 -10.58 -3.79
N HIS A 13 6.36 -11.77 -3.56
CA HIS A 13 6.87 -13.02 -4.13
C HIS A 13 6.77 -13.05 -5.67
N PHE A 14 5.64 -12.63 -6.24
CA PHE A 14 5.39 -12.72 -7.68
C PHE A 14 5.74 -11.43 -8.44
N GLY A 15 5.60 -10.28 -7.80
CA GLY A 15 5.87 -8.95 -8.35
C GLY A 15 7.25 -8.39 -7.95
N GLY A 16 7.98 -9.07 -7.08
CA GLY A 16 9.33 -8.71 -6.66
C GLY A 16 9.38 -7.58 -5.64
N ILE A 17 10.59 -7.06 -5.41
CA ILE A 17 10.84 -6.03 -4.40
C ILE A 17 10.19 -4.67 -4.72
N ALA A 18 9.64 -4.49 -5.94
CA ALA A 18 8.86 -3.32 -6.32
C ALA A 18 7.69 -3.03 -5.35
N TYR A 19 7.19 -4.08 -4.68
CA TYR A 19 6.08 -4.03 -3.72
C TYR A 19 6.53 -4.14 -2.25
N SER A 20 7.83 -4.00 -2.00
CA SER A 20 8.34 -3.81 -0.64
C SER A 20 8.09 -2.38 -0.16
N SER A 21 7.91 -2.18 1.15
CA SER A 21 7.68 -0.86 1.75
C SER A 21 8.77 0.15 1.36
N ASN A 22 10.03 -0.28 1.31
CA ASN A 22 11.16 0.57 0.89
C ASN A 22 10.98 1.12 -0.53
N PHE A 23 10.66 0.26 -1.51
CA PHE A 23 10.48 0.67 -2.90
C PHE A 23 9.23 1.54 -3.09
N ILE A 24 8.15 1.21 -2.38
CA ILE A 24 6.92 2.00 -2.37
C ILE A 24 7.22 3.42 -1.86
N MET A 25 7.91 3.56 -0.72
CA MET A 25 8.25 4.88 -0.20
C MET A 25 9.21 5.66 -1.10
N LYS A 26 10.22 5.02 -1.69
CA LYS A 26 11.10 5.67 -2.68
C LYS A 26 10.32 6.18 -3.89
N ARG A 27 9.28 5.46 -4.32
CA ARG A 27 8.47 5.82 -5.49
C ARG A 27 7.79 7.19 -5.34
N ILE A 28 7.36 7.54 -4.12
CA ILE A 28 6.74 8.84 -3.84
C ILE A 28 7.67 9.99 -4.20
N LYS A 29 8.95 9.92 -3.79
CA LYS A 29 9.96 10.95 -4.09
C LYS A 29 10.10 11.21 -5.59
N TYR A 30 10.22 10.17 -6.41
CA TYR A 30 10.43 10.36 -7.86
C TYR A 30 9.15 10.76 -8.58
N ARG A 31 7.99 10.26 -8.16
CA ARG A 31 6.69 10.75 -8.62
C ARG A 31 6.51 12.24 -8.35
N ALA A 32 6.90 12.70 -7.17
CA ALA A 32 6.87 14.11 -6.81
C ALA A 32 7.82 14.94 -7.69
N LYS A 33 9.08 14.50 -7.87
CA LYS A 33 10.05 15.16 -8.77
C LYS A 33 9.61 15.21 -10.25
N LEU A 34 8.64 14.38 -10.64
CA LEU A 34 8.05 14.35 -11.99
C LEU A 34 6.78 15.21 -12.10
N ASP A 35 6.48 16.04 -11.10
CA ASP A 35 5.29 16.90 -11.02
C ASP A 35 3.97 16.09 -11.14
N CYS A 36 3.99 14.79 -10.79
CA CYS A 36 2.82 13.93 -10.94
C CYS A 36 1.72 14.26 -9.94
N TYR A 37 2.03 14.91 -8.82
CA TYR A 37 1.08 15.13 -7.73
C TYR A 37 0.40 16.51 -7.74
N ASP A 38 0.78 17.42 -8.64
CA ASP A 38 0.27 18.80 -8.63
C ASP A 38 -1.27 18.83 -8.65
N LYS A 39 -1.89 18.12 -9.60
CA LYS A 39 -3.36 17.98 -9.69
C LYS A 39 -3.99 17.30 -8.48
N LEU A 40 -3.31 16.31 -7.89
CA LEU A 40 -3.80 15.56 -6.72
C LEU A 40 -3.98 16.49 -5.52
N PHE A 41 -3.17 17.55 -5.43
CA PHE A 41 -3.25 18.57 -4.38
C PHE A 41 -3.86 19.90 -4.87
N GLY A 42 -4.54 19.90 -6.01
CA GLY A 42 -5.19 21.07 -6.58
C GLY A 42 -4.22 22.24 -6.83
N ASP A 43 -3.00 21.91 -7.28
CA ASP A 43 -1.91 22.84 -7.57
C ASP A 43 -1.45 23.68 -6.36
N LYS A 44 -1.76 23.22 -5.13
CA LYS A 44 -1.37 23.90 -3.87
C LYS A 44 -0.05 23.41 -3.29
N LEU A 45 0.44 22.25 -3.73
CA LEU A 45 1.70 21.66 -3.31
C LEU A 45 2.48 21.22 -4.54
N THR A 46 3.70 21.69 -4.65
CA THR A 46 4.66 21.27 -5.67
C THR A 46 5.34 19.96 -5.28
N GLY A 47 5.90 19.27 -6.28
CA GLY A 47 6.72 18.08 -6.05
C GLY A 47 7.87 18.27 -5.04
N ASN A 48 8.55 19.41 -5.09
CA ASN A 48 9.65 19.71 -4.17
C ASN A 48 9.16 19.90 -2.72
N GLU A 49 8.01 20.55 -2.53
CA GLU A 49 7.42 20.71 -1.20
C GLU A 49 7.01 19.35 -0.61
N ILE A 50 6.48 18.43 -1.43
CA ILE A 50 6.15 17.07 -0.99
C ILE A 50 7.41 16.32 -0.54
N VAL A 51 8.52 16.41 -1.29
CA VAL A 51 9.79 15.78 -0.90
C VAL A 51 10.30 16.37 0.42
N ASN A 52 10.30 17.70 0.56
CA ASN A 52 10.73 18.38 1.78
C ASN A 52 9.87 18.00 2.99
N ILE A 53 8.54 17.83 2.81
CA ILE A 53 7.65 17.36 3.87
C ILE A 53 8.11 15.97 4.33
N LEU A 54 8.31 15.02 3.41
CA LEU A 54 8.75 13.67 3.78
C LEU A 54 10.09 13.68 4.52
N GLU A 55 11.04 14.51 4.09
CA GLU A 55 12.34 14.65 4.74
C GLU A 55 12.23 15.27 6.14
N ASN A 56 11.40 16.29 6.32
CA ASN A 56 11.15 16.89 7.65
C ASN A 56 10.45 15.92 8.61
N PHE A 57 9.60 15.03 8.10
CA PHE A 57 8.97 14.01 8.94
C PHE A 57 9.95 12.91 9.39
N VAL A 58 11.10 12.73 8.73
CA VAL A 58 12.20 11.89 9.25
C VAL A 58 12.77 12.49 10.54
N GLU A 59 12.87 13.81 10.62
CA GLU A 59 13.28 14.48 11.87
C GLU A 59 12.24 14.22 12.98
N ALA A 60 10.95 14.35 12.67
CA ALA A 60 9.88 14.04 13.62
C ALA A 60 9.95 12.59 14.10
N ALA A 61 10.17 11.64 13.19
CA ALA A 61 10.35 10.22 13.51
C ALA A 61 11.54 9.97 14.45
N ASN A 62 12.68 10.61 14.21
CA ASN A 62 13.84 10.51 15.11
C ASN A 62 13.57 11.12 16.49
N LYS A 63 12.86 12.25 16.57
CA LYS A 63 12.45 12.85 17.86
C LYS A 63 11.47 11.96 18.64
N ILE A 64 10.57 11.26 17.95
CA ILE A 64 9.70 10.24 18.57
C ILE A 64 10.56 9.11 19.16
N ARG A 65 11.50 8.60 18.37
CA ARG A 65 12.46 7.58 18.82
C ARG A 65 13.26 8.02 20.05
N GLU A 66 13.70 9.28 20.09
CA GLU A 66 14.51 9.89 21.16
C GLU A 66 13.69 10.32 22.38
N CYS A 67 12.45 9.86 22.49
CA CYS A 67 11.54 10.11 23.62
C CYS A 67 11.02 11.54 23.74
N GLU A 68 11.31 12.44 22.79
CA GLU A 68 10.85 13.84 22.86
C GLU A 68 9.32 13.97 22.69
N TYR A 69 8.66 12.92 22.22
CA TYR A 69 7.22 12.90 22.01
C TYR A 69 6.46 12.05 23.05
N ASP A 70 7.15 11.38 23.97
CA ASP A 70 6.55 10.38 24.87
C ASP A 70 5.41 10.98 25.73
N SER A 71 5.53 12.25 26.15
CA SER A 71 4.54 12.92 27.00
C SER A 71 3.22 13.26 26.28
N PHE A 72 3.18 13.17 24.94
CA PHE A 72 1.98 13.45 24.16
C PHE A 72 1.12 12.20 23.93
N ALA A 73 1.70 10.99 23.99
CA ALA A 73 0.96 9.74 23.93
C ALA A 73 0.27 9.50 25.29
N LYS A 74 -1.06 9.58 25.32
CA LYS A 74 -1.84 9.50 26.57
C LYS A 74 -2.81 8.33 26.63
N ASP A 75 -3.30 7.89 25.49
CA ASP A 75 -4.20 6.74 25.39
C ASP A 75 -3.42 5.45 25.13
N ASP A 76 -4.02 4.32 25.49
CA ASP A 76 -3.39 3.00 25.41
C ASP A 76 -2.96 2.64 23.98
N ASP A 77 -3.71 3.05 22.96
CA ASP A 77 -3.40 2.74 21.56
C ASP A 77 -2.16 3.52 21.09
N SER A 78 -2.08 4.80 21.41
CA SER A 78 -0.88 5.62 21.14
C SER A 78 0.34 5.13 21.93
N LEU A 79 0.16 4.68 23.18
CA LEU A 79 1.25 4.15 24.02
C LEU A 79 1.80 2.82 23.50
N ASP A 80 0.90 1.90 23.11
CA ASP A 80 1.26 0.62 22.48
C ASP A 80 2.03 0.88 21.17
N ALA A 81 1.49 1.73 20.29
CA ALA A 81 2.12 2.08 19.01
C ALA A 81 3.47 2.78 19.19
N LEU A 82 3.62 3.65 20.20
CA LEU A 82 4.89 4.31 20.53
C LEU A 82 5.97 3.30 20.93
N LYS A 83 5.60 2.33 21.78
CA LYS A 83 6.53 1.28 22.21
C LYS A 83 6.97 0.42 21.03
N ASP A 84 6.04 0.03 20.16
CA ASP A 84 6.34 -0.78 18.97
C ASP A 84 7.17 -0.02 17.94
N PHE A 85 6.91 1.28 17.76
CA PHE A 85 7.72 2.15 16.91
C PHE A 85 9.16 2.22 17.44
N LYS A 86 9.37 2.55 18.71
CA LYS A 86 10.71 2.66 19.32
C LYS A 86 11.46 1.32 19.34
N GLY A 87 10.75 0.20 19.52
CA GLY A 87 11.32 -1.14 19.45
C GLY A 87 11.78 -1.54 18.04
N ARG A 88 11.14 -1.00 16.99
CA ARG A 88 11.51 -1.24 15.58
C ARG A 88 12.62 -0.31 15.10
N TYR A 89 12.61 0.95 15.53
CA TYR A 89 13.58 1.97 15.15
C TYR A 89 14.56 2.23 16.29
N ASP A 90 15.44 1.26 16.56
CA ASP A 90 16.47 1.34 17.60
C ASP A 90 17.71 2.18 17.19
N THR A 91 17.80 2.52 15.90
CA THR A 91 18.91 3.26 15.28
C THR A 91 18.40 4.46 14.48
N THR A 92 19.30 5.34 14.05
CA THR A 92 18.92 6.63 13.45
C THR A 92 18.30 6.39 12.08
N ILE A 93 17.13 6.98 11.89
CA ILE A 93 16.40 6.95 10.62
C ILE A 93 17.03 8.02 9.74
N ASN A 94 17.62 7.62 8.60
CA ASN A 94 18.34 8.54 7.74
C ASN A 94 17.47 9.00 6.56
N ASN A 95 16.56 8.16 6.10
CA ASN A 95 15.74 8.42 4.92
C ASN A 95 14.26 8.16 5.16
N ALA A 96 13.41 8.85 4.42
CA ALA A 96 11.96 8.63 4.44
C ALA A 96 11.57 7.17 4.13
N HIS A 97 12.33 6.50 3.26
CA HIS A 97 12.07 5.10 2.89
C HIS A 97 12.58 4.06 3.88
N ASP A 98 13.19 4.49 4.99
CA ASP A 98 13.56 3.62 6.12
C ASP A 98 12.35 3.39 7.05
N ILE A 99 11.35 4.28 7.00
CA ILE A 99 10.10 4.17 7.78
C ILE A 99 9.10 3.29 7.01
N MET A 100 8.55 2.28 7.70
CA MET A 100 7.51 1.39 7.15
C MET A 100 6.21 2.14 6.86
N LEU A 101 5.42 1.62 5.91
CA LEU A 101 4.23 2.30 5.38
C LEU A 101 3.21 2.68 6.46
N GLU A 102 2.84 1.76 7.34
CA GLU A 102 1.86 2.04 8.39
C GLU A 102 2.41 3.00 9.47
N ASP A 103 3.73 3.01 9.68
CA ASP A 103 4.36 3.88 10.68
C ASP A 103 4.34 5.35 10.29
N TRP A 104 4.22 5.66 9.00
CA TRP A 104 4.01 7.03 8.56
C TRP A 104 2.76 7.65 9.20
N PHE A 105 1.67 6.88 9.32
CA PHE A 105 0.46 7.35 9.97
C PHE A 105 0.66 7.56 11.47
N PHE A 106 1.54 6.78 12.11
CA PHE A 106 1.90 6.98 13.51
C PHE A 106 2.77 8.25 13.68
N VAL A 107 3.75 8.47 12.82
CA VAL A 107 4.58 9.69 12.86
C VAL A 107 3.72 10.93 12.64
N VAL A 108 2.79 10.89 11.68
CA VAL A 108 1.83 11.98 11.44
C VAL A 108 0.93 12.19 12.66
N HIS A 109 0.41 11.11 13.25
CA HIS A 109 -0.40 11.20 14.47
C HIS A 109 0.34 11.88 15.63
N MET A 110 1.56 11.44 15.92
CA MET A 110 2.40 12.01 16.97
C MET A 110 2.80 13.46 16.69
N PHE A 111 3.05 13.81 15.43
CA PHE A 111 3.31 15.19 15.00
C PHE A 111 2.16 16.13 15.41
N PHE A 112 0.91 15.76 15.10
CA PHE A 112 -0.24 16.59 15.46
C PHE A 112 -0.55 16.57 16.97
N LEU A 113 -0.25 15.48 17.69
CA LEU A 113 -0.37 15.48 19.16
C LEU A 113 0.59 16.48 19.83
N LYS A 114 1.80 16.65 19.28
CA LYS A 114 2.76 17.67 19.76
C LYS A 114 2.38 19.08 19.33
N ASN A 115 1.88 19.24 18.11
CA ASN A 115 1.50 20.52 17.50
C ASN A 115 -0.03 20.67 17.45
N PHE A 116 -0.64 20.72 18.63
CA PHE A 116 -2.11 20.71 18.78
C PHE A 116 -2.80 21.93 18.14
N ASP A 117 -2.06 23.01 17.91
CA ASP A 117 -2.52 24.21 17.20
C ASP A 117 -2.84 23.93 15.72
N LEU A 118 -2.31 22.84 15.15
CA LEU A 118 -2.56 22.41 13.78
C LEU A 118 -3.71 21.39 13.64
N GLU A 119 -4.37 21.02 14.73
CA GLU A 119 -5.33 19.90 14.78
C GLU A 119 -6.44 19.98 13.74
N GLU A 120 -6.92 21.19 13.41
CA GLU A 120 -7.95 21.40 12.39
C GLU A 120 -7.53 20.90 10.99
N THR A 121 -6.23 20.83 10.72
CA THR A 121 -5.67 20.38 9.43
C THR A 121 -5.31 18.89 9.41
N ARG A 122 -5.37 18.18 10.56
CA ARG A 122 -4.94 16.77 10.70
C ARG A 122 -5.61 15.87 9.66
N LYS A 123 -6.92 15.99 9.48
CA LYS A 123 -7.68 15.14 8.55
C LYS A 123 -7.20 15.29 7.10
N SER A 124 -6.99 16.53 6.66
CA SER A 124 -6.49 16.82 5.31
C SER A 124 -5.04 16.36 5.13
N ALA A 125 -4.21 16.48 6.16
CA ALA A 125 -2.84 15.99 6.14
C ALA A 125 -2.78 14.47 6.02
N ILE A 126 -3.54 13.74 6.85
CA ILE A 126 -3.65 12.27 6.77
C ILE A 126 -4.08 11.85 5.36
N GLN A 127 -5.15 12.46 4.82
CA GLN A 127 -5.61 12.17 3.46
C GLN A 127 -4.52 12.42 2.40
N GLY A 128 -3.74 13.49 2.54
CA GLY A 128 -2.61 13.76 1.67
C GLY A 128 -1.57 12.62 1.68
N PHE A 129 -1.20 12.14 2.87
CA PHE A 129 -0.31 10.98 3.01
C PHE A 129 -0.94 9.69 2.46
N GLU A 130 -2.23 9.45 2.70
CA GLU A 130 -2.96 8.31 2.13
C GLU A 130 -2.86 8.31 0.60
N HIS A 131 -3.18 9.43 -0.06
CA HIS A 131 -3.14 9.49 -1.52
C HIS A 131 -1.73 9.26 -2.08
N LEU A 132 -0.68 9.82 -1.46
CA LEU A 132 0.71 9.59 -1.87
C LEU A 132 1.10 8.11 -1.74
N ILE A 133 0.75 7.49 -0.62
CA ILE A 133 1.08 6.08 -0.33
C ILE A 133 0.28 5.15 -1.25
N LEU A 134 -1.02 5.41 -1.46
CA LEU A 134 -1.87 4.61 -2.35
C LEU A 134 -1.39 4.66 -3.79
N ASP A 135 -1.04 5.84 -4.30
CA ASP A 135 -0.46 5.96 -5.62
C ASP A 135 0.85 5.19 -5.76
N ALA A 136 1.71 5.31 -4.75
CA ALA A 136 2.94 4.57 -4.72
C ALA A 136 2.67 3.06 -4.75
N ILE A 137 1.78 2.53 -3.90
CA ILE A 137 1.43 1.10 -3.91
C ILE A 137 0.88 0.68 -5.29
N PHE A 138 0.00 1.49 -5.88
CA PHE A 138 -0.63 1.23 -7.18
C PHE A 138 0.39 1.05 -8.32
N ASN A 139 1.56 1.70 -8.21
CA ASN A 139 2.68 1.51 -9.13
C ASN A 139 2.32 1.75 -10.60
N GLY A 140 1.48 2.76 -10.88
CA GLY A 140 0.99 3.05 -12.22
C GLY A 140 0.12 1.94 -12.82
N GLY A 141 -0.53 1.13 -11.98
CA GLY A 141 -1.38 0.00 -12.37
C GLY A 141 -0.66 -1.34 -12.41
N ASN A 142 0.68 -1.36 -12.35
CA ASN A 142 1.46 -2.60 -12.45
C ASN A 142 1.14 -3.60 -11.33
N ILE A 143 0.69 -3.13 -10.15
CA ILE A 143 0.30 -4.03 -9.06
C ILE A 143 -0.91 -4.89 -9.44
N GLN A 144 -1.82 -4.38 -10.28
CA GLN A 144 -3.01 -5.10 -10.73
C GLN A 144 -2.70 -6.22 -11.75
N GLU A 145 -1.45 -6.29 -12.21
CA GLU A 145 -1.00 -7.21 -13.27
C GLU A 145 -0.09 -8.34 -12.76
N VAL A 146 0.15 -8.44 -11.44
CA VAL A 146 1.03 -9.46 -10.85
C VAL A 146 0.48 -10.88 -11.09
N TYR A 147 -0.84 -11.05 -11.25
CA TYR A 147 -1.46 -12.32 -11.62
C TYR A 147 -0.90 -12.89 -12.94
N ASN A 148 -0.34 -12.06 -13.83
CA ASN A 148 0.31 -12.50 -15.06
C ASN A 148 1.59 -13.32 -14.80
N GLU A 149 2.28 -13.05 -13.70
CA GLU A 149 3.41 -13.87 -13.25
C GLU A 149 2.89 -15.14 -12.56
N MET A 150 1.86 -15.02 -11.72
CA MET A 150 1.24 -16.17 -11.04
C MET A 150 0.70 -17.21 -12.03
N LYS A 151 0.06 -16.78 -13.13
CA LYS A 151 -0.58 -17.67 -14.11
C LYS A 151 0.39 -18.56 -14.88
N LYS A 152 1.70 -18.22 -14.89
CA LYS A 152 2.77 -19.07 -15.46
C LYS A 152 2.91 -20.39 -14.69
N TYR A 153 2.46 -20.45 -13.44
CA TYR A 153 2.59 -21.60 -12.56
C TYR A 153 1.24 -22.32 -12.36
N LYS A 154 1.02 -23.42 -13.09
CA LYS A 154 -0.25 -24.19 -13.02
C LYS A 154 -0.62 -24.63 -11.60
N LYS A 155 0.38 -25.00 -10.78
CA LYS A 155 0.17 -25.42 -9.39
C LYS A 155 -0.28 -24.27 -8.49
N VAL A 156 0.22 -23.05 -8.71
CA VAL A 156 -0.20 -21.84 -7.99
C VAL A 156 -1.68 -21.57 -8.23
N ARG A 157 -2.12 -21.53 -9.51
CA ARG A 157 -3.54 -21.32 -9.84
C ARG A 157 -4.44 -22.39 -9.20
N ARG A 158 -4.06 -23.66 -9.27
CA ARG A 158 -4.81 -24.76 -8.65
C ARG A 158 -4.87 -24.65 -7.13
N PHE A 159 -3.77 -24.23 -6.50
CA PHE A 159 -3.69 -24.04 -5.06
C PHE A 159 -4.68 -22.97 -4.60
N PHE A 160 -4.64 -21.77 -5.18
CA PHE A 160 -5.58 -20.70 -4.84
C PHE A 160 -7.03 -21.06 -5.14
N LYS A 161 -7.32 -21.70 -6.30
CA LYS A 161 -8.68 -22.18 -6.64
C LYS A 161 -9.21 -23.27 -5.67
N SER A 162 -8.34 -23.93 -4.90
CA SER A 162 -8.73 -25.04 -4.02
C SER A 162 -9.34 -24.64 -2.67
N PHE A 163 -9.28 -23.35 -2.31
CA PHE A 163 -9.90 -22.82 -1.10
C PHE A 163 -11.37 -22.50 -1.36
N ASP A 164 -12.22 -22.69 -0.35
CA ASP A 164 -13.65 -22.38 -0.43
C ASP A 164 -13.86 -20.86 -0.43
N ASN A 165 -13.23 -20.18 0.54
CA ASN A 165 -13.23 -18.73 0.68
C ASN A 165 -11.82 -18.15 0.59
N ILE A 166 -11.69 -16.98 -0.03
CA ILE A 166 -10.43 -16.25 -0.15
C ILE A 166 -10.67 -14.82 0.37
N TYR A 167 -9.84 -14.42 1.32
CA TYR A 167 -9.77 -13.08 1.89
C TYR A 167 -8.41 -12.46 1.57
N THR A 168 -8.34 -11.15 1.48
CA THR A 168 -7.07 -10.43 1.32
C THR A 168 -7.04 -9.12 2.09
N LEU A 169 -5.84 -8.74 2.51
CA LEU A 169 -5.50 -7.41 3.01
C LEU A 169 -4.92 -6.51 1.91
N ASN A 170 -4.65 -7.06 0.73
CA ASN A 170 -4.11 -6.30 -0.37
C ASN A 170 -5.23 -5.55 -1.09
N TYR A 171 -4.88 -4.43 -1.71
CA TYR A 171 -5.83 -3.58 -2.43
C TYR A 171 -5.99 -3.97 -3.91
N ASP A 172 -5.16 -4.88 -4.41
CA ASP A 172 -5.19 -5.36 -5.81
C ASP A 172 -6.13 -6.55 -6.01
N ASN A 173 -6.58 -6.75 -7.24
CA ASN A 173 -7.51 -7.82 -7.63
C ASN A 173 -6.81 -9.02 -8.29
N ASN A 174 -5.53 -9.28 -7.97
CA ASN A 174 -4.76 -10.31 -8.67
C ASN A 174 -5.34 -11.71 -8.47
N ILE A 175 -5.94 -11.99 -7.33
CA ILE A 175 -6.42 -13.33 -6.99
C ILE A 175 -7.75 -13.62 -7.68
N GLU A 176 -8.61 -12.62 -7.83
CA GLU A 176 -9.83 -12.65 -8.62
C GLU A 176 -9.47 -12.92 -10.08
N ASN A 177 -8.53 -12.16 -10.64
CA ASN A 177 -8.06 -12.33 -12.02
C ASN A 177 -7.39 -13.70 -12.25
N LEU A 178 -6.70 -14.25 -11.24
CA LEU A 178 -6.08 -15.56 -11.34
C LEU A 178 -7.08 -16.72 -11.21
N THR A 179 -8.08 -16.56 -10.33
CA THR A 179 -8.94 -17.68 -9.88
C THR A 179 -10.36 -17.65 -10.43
N GLU A 180 -10.82 -16.50 -10.92
CA GLU A 180 -12.22 -16.21 -11.28
C GLU A 180 -13.18 -16.46 -10.12
N LYS A 181 -12.68 -16.40 -8.88
CA LYS A 181 -13.47 -16.51 -7.64
C LYS A 181 -13.67 -15.14 -7.03
N VAL A 182 -14.76 -15.03 -6.27
CA VAL A 182 -14.95 -13.91 -5.34
C VAL A 182 -13.83 -13.93 -4.29
N VAL A 183 -13.23 -12.76 -4.07
CA VAL A 183 -12.24 -12.51 -3.03
C VAL A 183 -12.78 -11.39 -2.15
N TYR A 184 -12.65 -11.54 -0.84
CA TYR A 184 -13.17 -10.60 0.14
C TYR A 184 -12.05 -9.70 0.66
N HIS A 185 -12.12 -8.42 0.34
CA HIS A 185 -11.12 -7.41 0.68
C HIS A 185 -11.37 -6.84 2.08
N LEU A 186 -10.53 -7.23 3.04
CA LEU A 186 -10.68 -6.82 4.44
C LEU A 186 -10.20 -5.40 4.69
N HIS A 187 -9.32 -4.87 3.83
CA HIS A 187 -8.78 -3.51 3.93
C HIS A 187 -9.15 -2.63 2.74
N GLY A 188 -10.08 -3.05 1.88
CA GLY A 188 -10.48 -2.29 0.68
C GLY A 188 -9.76 -2.72 -0.59
N ASP A 189 -10.07 -2.03 -1.68
CA ASP A 189 -9.83 -2.43 -3.06
C ASP A 189 -9.64 -1.18 -3.94
N PHE A 190 -8.56 -1.15 -4.74
CA PHE A 190 -8.29 -0.06 -5.69
C PHE A 190 -9.41 0.15 -6.72
N SER A 191 -10.20 -0.87 -7.02
CA SER A 191 -11.33 -0.80 -7.95
C SER A 191 -12.59 -0.16 -7.34
N VAL A 192 -12.62 0.04 -6.02
CA VAL A 192 -13.78 0.58 -5.29
C VAL A 192 -13.44 1.95 -4.73
N LEU A 193 -14.12 2.98 -5.25
CA LEU A 193 -14.01 4.35 -4.73
C LEU A 193 -14.48 4.43 -3.27
N ALA A 194 -13.85 5.32 -2.50
CA ALA A 194 -14.27 5.68 -1.16
C ALA A 194 -15.73 6.13 -1.13
N ASN A 195 -16.40 5.98 0.01
CA ASN A 195 -17.82 6.34 0.19
C ASN A 195 -18.15 7.74 -0.34
N SER A 196 -17.23 8.70 -0.18
CA SER A 196 -17.41 10.07 -0.60
C SER A 196 -17.30 10.34 -2.09
N GLU A 197 -16.71 9.42 -2.85
CA GLU A 197 -16.46 9.57 -4.28
C GLU A 197 -17.26 8.55 -5.12
N ASN A 198 -17.87 7.55 -4.48
CA ASN A 198 -18.65 6.50 -5.12
C ASN A 198 -20.14 6.86 -5.24
N GLU A 199 -20.65 7.03 -6.46
CA GLU A 199 -22.06 7.38 -6.69
C GLU A 199 -23.06 6.28 -6.31
N ASN A 200 -22.61 5.03 -6.15
CA ASN A 200 -23.41 3.93 -5.60
C ASN A 200 -23.45 3.95 -4.06
N ASN A 201 -22.73 4.88 -3.43
CA ASN A 201 -22.81 5.16 -2.00
C ASN A 201 -23.61 6.43 -1.76
N VAL A 202 -24.38 6.47 -0.66
CA VAL A 202 -25.20 7.63 -0.26
C VAL A 202 -24.41 8.93 -0.21
N LEU A 203 -23.22 8.94 0.41
CA LEU A 203 -22.41 10.16 0.54
C LEU A 203 -21.89 10.61 -0.83
N GLY A 204 -21.36 9.69 -1.63
CA GLY A 204 -20.85 9.99 -2.96
C GLY A 204 -21.96 10.42 -3.92
N TYR A 205 -23.17 9.87 -3.80
CA TYR A 205 -24.35 10.31 -4.55
C TYR A 205 -24.71 11.78 -4.25
N ILE A 206 -24.76 12.15 -2.96
CA ILE A 206 -25.03 13.53 -2.53
C ILE A 206 -23.96 14.48 -3.07
N ARG A 207 -22.68 14.14 -2.87
CA ARG A 207 -21.56 14.97 -3.32
C ARG A 207 -21.51 15.07 -4.84
N LYS A 208 -21.81 14.00 -5.57
CA LYS A 208 -21.83 14.00 -7.04
C LYS A 208 -22.90 14.95 -7.58
N LYS A 209 -24.11 14.91 -7.00
CA LYS A 209 -25.17 15.87 -7.33
C LYS A 209 -24.80 17.32 -7.04
N ALA A 210 -24.03 17.55 -5.97
CA ALA A 210 -23.54 18.88 -5.61
C ALA A 210 -22.32 19.34 -6.43
N GLY A 211 -21.71 18.46 -7.24
CA GLY A 211 -20.46 18.76 -7.95
C GLY A 211 -19.22 18.80 -7.04
N GLU A 212 -19.28 18.11 -5.89
CA GLU A 212 -18.26 18.14 -4.83
C GLU A 212 -17.35 16.90 -4.83
N THR A 213 -17.58 15.93 -5.72
CA THR A 213 -16.63 14.82 -5.93
C THR A 213 -15.36 15.33 -6.60
N VAL A 214 -14.21 14.87 -6.14
CA VAL A 214 -12.88 15.36 -6.58
C VAL A 214 -12.04 14.27 -7.24
N ALA A 215 -12.47 13.01 -7.17
CA ALA A 215 -11.79 11.92 -7.87
C ALA A 215 -11.79 12.16 -9.39
N PHE A 216 -10.64 11.93 -10.03
CA PHE A 216 -10.44 12.10 -11.47
C PHE A 216 -9.76 10.86 -12.07
N GLU A 217 -10.03 10.62 -13.36
CA GLU A 217 -9.75 9.36 -14.06
C GLU A 217 -8.30 8.85 -13.88
N ASP A 218 -7.30 9.71 -14.06
CA ASP A 218 -5.88 9.34 -13.98
C ASP A 218 -5.42 8.91 -12.58
N MET A 219 -6.18 9.21 -11.52
CA MET A 219 -5.80 8.93 -10.12
C MET A 219 -6.94 8.38 -9.26
N GLN A 220 -7.92 7.71 -9.85
CA GLN A 220 -9.04 7.15 -9.08
C GLN A 220 -8.59 6.22 -7.95
N HIS A 221 -7.48 5.50 -8.13
CA HIS A 221 -6.91 4.62 -7.09
C HIS A 221 -6.47 5.36 -5.82
N CYS A 222 -6.16 6.66 -5.91
CA CYS A 222 -5.87 7.48 -4.73
C CYS A 222 -7.13 7.74 -3.89
N PHE A 223 -8.31 7.66 -4.50
CA PHE A 223 -9.61 7.91 -3.89
C PHE A 223 -10.38 6.61 -3.64
N CYS A 224 -9.67 5.47 -3.54
CA CYS A 224 -10.27 4.18 -3.24
C CYS A 224 -10.65 4.03 -1.76
N ASN A 225 -11.35 2.96 -1.42
CA ASN A 225 -11.81 2.66 -0.06
C ASN A 225 -10.75 1.99 0.84
N ALA A 226 -9.47 2.06 0.47
CA ALA A 226 -8.38 1.44 1.21
C ALA A 226 -8.30 1.92 2.66
N LEU A 227 -8.04 0.99 3.60
CA LEU A 227 -7.90 1.25 5.02
C LEU A 227 -6.44 1.31 5.44
N LEU A 228 -5.90 2.53 5.44
CA LEU A 228 -4.56 2.82 5.93
C LEU A 228 -4.64 3.39 7.34
N ASN A 229 -3.95 2.74 8.29
CA ASN A 229 -3.79 3.25 9.64
C ASN A 229 -2.62 2.56 10.32
N TYR A 230 -2.03 3.22 11.32
CA TYR A 230 -0.98 2.62 12.15
C TYR A 230 -1.55 1.60 13.15
N SER A 231 -2.83 1.73 13.53
CA SER A 231 -3.46 0.86 14.53
C SER A 231 -4.50 -0.08 13.92
N GLY A 232 -4.35 -1.38 14.20
CA GLY A 232 -5.36 -2.39 13.89
C GLY A 232 -6.69 -2.15 14.62
N ARG A 233 -6.66 -1.55 15.82
CA ARG A 233 -7.89 -1.20 16.56
C ARG A 233 -8.66 -0.09 15.85
N LEU A 234 -7.95 0.92 15.33
CA LEU A 234 -8.55 2.00 14.54
C LEU A 234 -9.12 1.49 13.22
N LYS A 235 -8.39 0.60 12.51
CA LYS A 235 -8.93 -0.09 11.32
C LYS A 235 -10.21 -0.86 11.65
N TYR A 236 -10.21 -1.65 12.72
CA TYR A 236 -11.38 -2.42 13.15
C TYR A 236 -12.57 -1.54 13.53
N LYS A 237 -12.33 -0.38 14.17
CA LYS A 237 -13.37 0.61 14.45
C LYS A 237 -14.07 1.07 13.17
N VAL A 238 -13.32 1.47 12.14
CA VAL A 238 -13.89 1.88 10.84
C VAL A 238 -14.70 0.76 10.20
N ILE A 239 -14.16 -0.47 10.21
CA ILE A 239 -14.82 -1.66 9.67
C ILE A 239 -16.15 -1.94 10.38
N SER A 240 -16.13 -1.97 11.72
CA SER A 240 -17.31 -2.27 12.55
C SER A 240 -18.38 -1.19 12.49
N ASP A 241 -17.98 0.09 12.54
CA ASP A 241 -18.91 1.21 12.38
C ASP A 241 -19.57 1.18 10.99
N SER A 242 -18.81 0.87 9.94
CA SER A 242 -19.34 0.73 8.58
C SER A 242 -20.34 -0.42 8.46
N HIS A 243 -20.01 -1.59 8.99
CA HIS A 243 -20.90 -2.76 8.97
C HIS A 243 -22.20 -2.51 9.74
N ARG A 244 -22.11 -1.93 10.95
CA ARG A 244 -23.29 -1.57 11.75
C ARG A 244 -24.18 -0.59 10.97
N LEU A 245 -23.58 0.43 10.36
CA LEU A 245 -24.31 1.43 9.60
C LEU A 245 -25.04 0.81 8.40
N ILE A 246 -24.39 -0.13 7.68
CA ILE A 246 -25.03 -0.88 6.60
C ILE A 246 -26.28 -1.61 7.14
N GLN A 247 -26.12 -2.42 8.19
CA GLN A 247 -27.22 -3.21 8.77
C GLN A 247 -28.38 -2.34 9.27
N GLU A 248 -28.10 -1.26 10.00
CA GLU A 248 -29.12 -0.36 10.52
C GLU A 248 -29.86 0.36 9.40
N SER A 249 -29.15 0.70 8.31
CA SER A 249 -29.71 1.49 7.22
C SER A 249 -30.76 0.77 6.38
N GLU A 250 -30.75 -0.57 6.36
CA GLU A 250 -31.70 -1.37 5.59
C GLU A 250 -33.14 -1.23 6.07
N ILE A 251 -33.35 -0.82 7.32
CA ILE A 251 -34.69 -0.62 7.90
C ILE A 251 -35.06 0.85 8.08
N PHE A 252 -34.24 1.80 7.57
CA PHE A 252 -34.53 3.23 7.75
C PHE A 252 -35.87 3.65 7.15
N ALA A 253 -36.23 3.14 5.97
CA ALA A 253 -37.50 3.47 5.33
C ALA A 253 -38.71 3.02 6.17
N ASP A 254 -38.66 1.78 6.70
CA ASP A 254 -39.70 1.24 7.57
C ASP A 254 -39.79 2.01 8.89
N ARG A 255 -38.66 2.25 9.55
CA ARG A 255 -38.61 3.03 10.80
C ARG A 255 -39.12 4.46 10.59
N TYR A 256 -38.78 5.12 9.50
CA TYR A 256 -39.25 6.48 9.24
C TYR A 256 -40.77 6.54 9.03
N ALA A 257 -41.37 5.50 8.46
CA ALA A 257 -42.81 5.41 8.25
C ALA A 257 -43.58 5.06 9.53
N ASN A 258 -43.01 4.20 10.39
CA ASN A 258 -43.76 3.53 11.46
C ASN A 258 -43.28 3.85 12.89
N ASP A 259 -42.09 4.44 13.08
CA ASP A 259 -41.52 4.79 14.38
C ASP A 259 -41.45 6.33 14.53
N GLU A 260 -42.45 6.91 15.21
CA GLU A 260 -42.52 8.35 15.49
C GLU A 260 -41.32 8.87 16.30
N THR A 261 -40.69 8.02 17.13
CA THR A 261 -39.50 8.41 17.88
C THR A 261 -38.31 8.55 16.94
N PHE A 262 -38.11 7.59 16.04
CA PHE A 262 -37.07 7.67 15.01
C PHE A 262 -37.31 8.87 14.10
N LYS A 263 -38.54 9.10 13.64
CA LYS A 263 -38.89 10.24 12.81
C LYS A 263 -38.61 11.58 13.50
N PHE A 264 -38.94 11.71 14.78
CA PHE A 264 -38.60 12.87 15.59
C PHE A 264 -37.09 13.06 15.72
N GLN A 265 -36.34 11.98 15.99
CA GLN A 265 -34.87 12.02 16.08
C GLN A 265 -34.22 12.46 14.76
N VAL A 266 -34.64 11.87 13.63
CA VAL A 266 -34.18 12.28 12.30
C VAL A 266 -34.55 13.74 12.03
N GLY A 267 -35.75 14.18 12.40
CA GLY A 267 -36.17 15.57 12.28
C GLY A 267 -35.22 16.56 12.97
N ARG A 268 -34.72 16.22 14.17
CA ARG A 268 -33.74 17.04 14.90
C ARG A 268 -32.38 17.13 14.20
N LEU A 269 -31.94 16.05 13.54
CA LEU A 269 -30.67 16.04 12.81
C LEU A 269 -30.62 17.09 11.69
N LYS A 270 -31.76 17.52 11.16
CA LYS A 270 -31.81 18.52 10.09
C LYS A 270 -31.07 19.81 10.45
N GLU A 271 -31.14 20.23 11.71
CA GLU A 271 -30.46 21.43 12.21
C GLU A 271 -29.14 21.08 12.92
N GLU A 272 -29.12 19.99 13.71
CA GLU A 272 -27.95 19.61 14.51
C GLU A 272 -26.80 19.03 13.66
N LYS A 273 -27.13 18.27 12.62
CA LYS A 273 -26.22 17.43 11.82
C LYS A 273 -26.76 17.26 10.39
N PRO A 274 -26.74 18.33 9.59
CA PRO A 274 -27.45 18.39 8.30
C PRO A 274 -26.94 17.36 7.28
N LEU A 275 -25.66 16.98 7.32
CA LEU A 275 -25.10 15.95 6.45
C LEU A 275 -25.69 14.57 6.79
N GLU A 276 -25.70 14.19 8.06
CA GLU A 276 -26.25 12.92 8.53
C GLU A 276 -27.75 12.83 8.25
N TYR A 277 -28.50 13.92 8.45
CA TYR A 277 -29.89 14.01 8.03
C TYR A 277 -30.04 13.75 6.52
N SER A 278 -29.24 14.43 5.70
CA SER A 278 -29.27 14.28 4.24
C SER A 278 -28.95 12.84 3.82
N MET A 279 -27.97 12.19 4.46
CA MET A 279 -27.63 10.79 4.20
C MET A 279 -28.79 9.85 4.53
N ILE A 280 -29.41 9.99 5.71
CA ILE A 280 -30.55 9.14 6.11
C ILE A 280 -31.72 9.32 5.12
N MET A 281 -32.10 10.56 4.80
CA MET A 281 -33.19 10.83 3.87
C MET A 281 -32.87 10.35 2.44
N THR A 282 -31.61 10.44 2.03
CA THR A 282 -31.15 9.91 0.75
C THR A 282 -31.26 8.39 0.72
N LYS A 283 -30.81 7.66 1.75
CA LYS A 283 -30.97 6.19 1.82
C LYS A 283 -32.44 5.76 1.85
N ILE A 284 -33.33 6.53 2.50
CA ILE A 284 -34.78 6.25 2.49
C ILE A 284 -35.37 6.40 1.07
N SER A 285 -34.96 7.44 0.34
CA SER A 285 -35.46 7.69 -1.02
C SER A 285 -34.79 6.85 -2.10
N HIS A 286 -33.58 6.38 -1.83
CA HIS A 286 -32.74 5.56 -2.70
C HIS A 286 -32.23 4.32 -1.94
N PRO A 287 -33.11 3.35 -1.64
CA PRO A 287 -32.76 2.17 -0.85
C PRO A 287 -31.68 1.30 -1.51
N GLU A 288 -31.50 1.40 -2.83
CA GLU A 288 -30.46 0.72 -3.60
C GLU A 288 -29.03 1.20 -3.30
N LEU A 289 -28.86 2.41 -2.76
CA LEU A 289 -27.55 2.97 -2.47
C LEU A 289 -26.96 2.33 -1.21
N ASN A 290 -25.66 2.07 -1.24
CA ASN A 290 -24.92 1.59 -0.07
C ASN A 290 -24.73 2.74 0.93
N MET A 291 -24.93 2.48 2.22
CA MET A 291 -24.70 3.49 3.26
C MET A 291 -23.22 3.64 3.60
N ALA A 292 -22.43 2.55 3.51
CA ALA A 292 -20.99 2.53 3.74
C ALA A 292 -20.33 1.39 2.94
N THR A 293 -19.00 1.33 2.98
CA THR A 293 -18.20 0.21 2.46
C THR A 293 -18.35 -1.02 3.35
N GLU A 294 -18.65 -2.17 2.75
CA GLU A 294 -18.54 -3.47 3.42
C GLU A 294 -17.11 -4.02 3.28
N TYR A 295 -16.46 -4.30 4.41
CA TYR A 295 -15.11 -4.85 4.47
C TYR A 295 -15.10 -6.36 4.75
N TYR A 296 -16.26 -7.00 4.82
CA TYR A 296 -16.44 -8.45 4.96
C TYR A 296 -15.77 -9.06 6.20
N PHE A 297 -15.45 -8.23 7.21
CA PHE A 297 -14.78 -8.69 8.42
C PHE A 297 -15.71 -9.53 9.29
N ASP A 298 -17.01 -9.23 9.33
CA ASP A 298 -18.01 -10.06 10.01
C ASP A 298 -18.04 -11.48 9.41
N ASN A 299 -18.03 -11.60 8.08
CA ASN A 299 -17.92 -12.87 7.37
C ASN A 299 -16.63 -13.61 7.74
N PHE A 300 -15.49 -12.90 7.72
CA PHE A 300 -14.19 -13.46 8.12
C PHE A 300 -14.19 -13.97 9.56
N SER A 301 -14.76 -13.21 10.51
CA SER A 301 -14.80 -13.58 11.93
C SER A 301 -15.63 -14.85 12.20
N LYS A 302 -16.54 -15.21 11.29
CA LYS A 302 -17.48 -16.32 11.42
C LYS A 302 -17.09 -17.56 10.61
N ILE A 303 -15.95 -17.56 9.91
CA ILE A 303 -15.47 -18.72 9.15
C ILE A 303 -15.29 -19.95 10.04
N GLN A 304 -15.22 -21.12 9.43
CA GLN A 304 -15.08 -22.39 10.13
C GLN A 304 -14.08 -23.30 9.42
N GLY A 305 -13.58 -24.31 10.14
CA GLY A 305 -12.64 -25.29 9.61
C GLY A 305 -11.20 -24.79 9.59
N GLU A 306 -10.54 -24.86 8.43
CA GLU A 306 -9.12 -24.54 8.30
C GLU A 306 -8.90 -23.15 7.71
N LEU A 307 -7.88 -22.44 8.18
CA LEU A 307 -7.43 -21.17 7.63
C LEU A 307 -5.94 -21.26 7.27
N ALA A 308 -5.57 -20.88 6.05
CA ALA A 308 -4.19 -20.63 5.66
C ALA A 308 -3.92 -19.12 5.65
N LEU A 309 -2.82 -18.70 6.28
CA LEU A 309 -2.34 -17.32 6.30
C LEU A 309 -1.04 -17.24 5.51
N ILE A 310 -0.98 -16.40 4.47
CA ILE A 310 0.22 -16.26 3.62
C ILE A 310 0.57 -14.79 3.45
N GLY A 311 1.85 -14.46 3.65
CA GLY A 311 2.37 -13.13 3.32
C GLY A 311 1.97 -12.04 4.31
N MET A 312 1.72 -12.41 5.57
CA MET A 312 1.38 -11.52 6.67
C MET A 312 2.43 -11.62 7.78
N SER A 313 2.65 -10.51 8.49
CA SER A 313 3.38 -10.44 9.76
C SER A 313 2.39 -10.24 10.91
N PRO A 314 2.64 -10.79 12.11
CA PRO A 314 1.75 -10.65 13.26
C PRO A 314 1.62 -9.23 13.84
N ASN A 315 2.48 -8.29 13.44
CA ASN A 315 2.65 -7.02 14.19
C ASN A 315 1.68 -5.88 13.78
N ASN A 316 1.29 -5.74 12.51
CA ASN A 316 0.57 -4.53 12.04
C ASN A 316 -0.95 -4.69 11.98
N ASP A 317 -1.47 -5.92 11.96
CA ASP A 317 -2.89 -6.22 11.78
C ASP A 317 -3.43 -7.08 12.92
N ALA A 318 -3.19 -6.62 14.15
CA ALA A 318 -3.58 -7.33 15.37
C ALA A 318 -5.07 -7.69 15.40
N HIS A 319 -5.96 -6.84 14.87
CA HIS A 319 -7.39 -7.10 14.79
C HIS A 319 -7.74 -8.36 14.00
N ILE A 320 -6.94 -8.72 12.99
CA ILE A 320 -7.10 -9.98 12.25
C ILE A 320 -6.80 -11.16 13.17
N PHE A 321 -5.69 -11.12 13.91
CA PHE A 321 -5.30 -12.18 14.81
C PHE A 321 -6.27 -12.30 15.99
N ASP A 322 -6.78 -11.18 16.51
CA ASP A 322 -7.83 -11.17 17.53
C ASP A 322 -9.10 -11.88 17.02
N ALA A 323 -9.53 -11.62 15.78
CA ALA A 323 -10.67 -12.31 15.20
C ALA A 323 -10.42 -13.82 15.05
N ILE A 324 -9.21 -14.23 14.66
CA ILE A 324 -8.83 -15.64 14.56
C ILE A 324 -8.84 -16.33 15.93
N LEU A 325 -8.23 -15.70 16.93
CA LEU A 325 -8.08 -16.26 18.28
C LEU A 325 -9.43 -16.36 19.00
N ASN A 326 -10.36 -15.44 18.73
CA ASN A 326 -11.69 -15.45 19.30
C ASN A 326 -12.66 -16.42 18.57
N ASN A 327 -12.28 -16.96 17.41
CA ASN A 327 -13.14 -17.84 16.62
C ASN A 327 -12.96 -19.33 16.98
N LYS A 328 -13.86 -19.85 17.82
CA LYS A 328 -13.88 -21.26 18.27
C LYS A 328 -14.27 -22.27 17.17
N LYS A 329 -14.73 -21.82 16.00
CA LYS A 329 -15.12 -22.71 14.88
C LYS A 329 -13.94 -23.07 13.98
N LEU A 330 -12.78 -22.41 14.16
CA LEU A 330 -11.55 -22.79 13.50
C LEU A 330 -10.96 -24.04 14.15
N SER A 331 -10.73 -25.07 13.35
CA SER A 331 -10.07 -26.30 13.78
C SER A 331 -8.55 -26.21 13.62
N LYS A 332 -8.06 -25.36 12.70
CA LYS A 332 -6.64 -25.25 12.37
C LYS A 332 -6.31 -23.94 11.64
N VAL A 333 -5.16 -23.36 11.97
CA VAL A 333 -4.56 -22.22 11.26
C VAL A 333 -3.16 -22.61 10.81
N ILE A 334 -2.90 -22.57 9.49
CA ILE A 334 -1.56 -22.76 8.93
C ILE A 334 -0.97 -21.37 8.66
N PHE A 335 0.02 -20.99 9.47
CA PHE A 335 0.73 -19.72 9.31
C PHE A 335 1.99 -19.93 8.47
N TYR A 336 1.98 -19.41 7.24
CA TYR A 336 3.13 -19.45 6.34
C TYR A 336 4.07 -18.29 6.63
N TYR A 337 5.07 -18.53 7.48
CA TYR A 337 6.00 -17.51 7.93
C TYR A 337 7.15 -17.29 6.95
N TYR A 338 7.61 -16.05 6.84
CA TYR A 338 8.83 -15.66 6.13
C TYR A 338 10.00 -15.46 7.10
N ASP A 339 9.80 -14.66 8.15
CA ASP A 339 10.81 -14.39 9.19
C ASP A 339 10.69 -15.40 10.35
N GLU A 340 11.83 -15.85 10.87
CA GLU A 340 11.89 -16.71 12.05
C GLU A 340 11.42 -15.99 13.32
N LYS A 341 11.55 -14.65 13.38
CA LYS A 341 10.99 -13.84 14.47
C LYS A 341 9.47 -13.95 14.54
N ASP A 342 8.79 -13.89 13.40
CA ASP A 342 7.34 -14.06 13.33
C ASP A 342 6.92 -15.46 13.77
N ARG A 343 7.66 -16.51 13.33
CA ARG A 343 7.42 -17.88 13.82
C ARG A 343 7.55 -17.96 15.34
N ALA A 344 8.64 -17.44 15.89
CA ALA A 344 8.89 -17.47 17.33
C ALA A 344 7.80 -16.73 18.11
N PHE A 345 7.33 -15.60 17.59
CA PHE A 345 6.22 -14.85 18.18
C PHE A 345 4.94 -15.69 18.23
N ILE A 346 4.52 -16.27 17.10
CA ILE A 346 3.30 -17.09 17.01
C ILE A 346 3.38 -18.32 17.93
N GLU A 347 4.50 -19.04 17.91
CA GLU A 347 4.67 -20.26 18.72
C GLU A 347 4.73 -19.99 20.23
N THR A 348 5.12 -18.78 20.61
CA THR A 348 5.20 -18.34 22.02
C THR A 348 3.85 -17.86 22.53
N HIS A 349 3.12 -17.07 21.73
CA HIS A 349 1.93 -16.35 22.21
C HIS A 349 0.62 -17.03 21.83
N PHE A 350 0.56 -17.85 20.76
CA PHE A 350 -0.68 -18.41 20.25
C PHE A 350 -0.86 -19.90 20.53
N PRO A 351 -2.11 -20.41 20.59
CA PRO A 351 -2.37 -21.80 20.96
C PRO A 351 -1.80 -22.80 19.94
N LYS A 352 -0.84 -23.64 20.37
CA LYS A 352 -0.23 -24.69 19.53
C LYS A 352 -1.21 -25.72 18.96
N LYS A 353 -2.37 -25.90 19.59
CA LYS A 353 -3.43 -26.78 19.09
C LYS A 353 -4.15 -26.19 17.87
N LEU A 354 -4.14 -24.87 17.74
CA LEU A 354 -4.79 -24.14 16.66
C LEU A 354 -3.78 -23.78 15.56
N PHE A 355 -2.63 -23.21 15.92
CA PHE A 355 -1.63 -22.73 14.97
C PHE A 355 -0.57 -23.78 14.63
N GLN A 356 -0.30 -23.93 13.33
CA GLN A 356 0.82 -24.66 12.78
C GLN A 356 1.65 -23.72 11.89
N CYS A 357 2.92 -23.51 12.24
CA CYS A 357 3.83 -22.71 11.44
C CYS A 357 4.48 -23.55 10.32
N GLU A 358 4.46 -23.04 9.09
CA GLU A 358 5.18 -23.63 7.95
C GLU A 358 6.02 -22.55 7.27
N LYS A 359 7.26 -22.87 6.88
CA LYS A 359 8.09 -21.91 6.15
C LYS A 359 7.50 -21.65 4.77
N VAL A 360 7.27 -20.39 4.41
CA VAL A 360 6.65 -20.03 3.12
C VAL A 360 7.48 -20.51 1.92
N ASP A 361 8.81 -20.56 2.05
CA ASP A 361 9.71 -21.14 1.04
C ASP A 361 9.40 -22.61 0.71
N THR A 362 8.88 -23.38 1.69
CA THR A 362 8.46 -24.76 1.47
C THR A 362 7.19 -24.81 0.63
N LEU A 363 6.25 -23.89 0.87
CA LEU A 363 5.06 -23.72 0.02
C LEU A 363 5.46 -23.39 -1.42
N TRP A 364 6.32 -22.39 -1.62
CA TRP A 364 6.75 -21.98 -2.97
C TRP A 364 7.49 -23.07 -3.74
N ARG A 365 8.31 -23.88 -3.05
CA ARG A 365 8.92 -25.08 -3.65
C ARG A 365 7.88 -26.13 -4.06
N ARG A 366 6.90 -26.41 -3.18
CA ARG A 366 5.80 -27.35 -3.47
C ARG A 366 4.95 -26.91 -4.68
N LEU A 367 4.76 -25.60 -4.83
CA LEU A 367 4.05 -24.98 -5.93
C LEU A 367 4.90 -24.75 -7.19
N GLU A 368 6.19 -25.12 -7.17
CA GLU A 368 7.14 -24.95 -8.27
C GLU A 368 7.27 -23.49 -8.75
N CYS A 369 7.09 -22.53 -7.84
CA CYS A 369 7.07 -21.11 -8.14
C CYS A 369 8.16 -20.32 -7.42
N LYS A 370 9.27 -20.98 -7.06
CA LYS A 370 10.41 -20.29 -6.47
C LYS A 370 10.98 -19.27 -7.47
N VAL A 371 11.25 -18.06 -6.99
CA VAL A 371 11.89 -17.01 -7.79
C VAL A 371 13.23 -17.51 -8.32
N LYS A 372 13.50 -17.30 -9.61
CA LYS A 372 14.76 -17.68 -10.24
C LYS A 372 15.85 -16.69 -9.85
N THR A 373 17.01 -17.21 -9.45
CA THR A 373 18.21 -16.40 -9.20
C THR A 373 19.19 -16.61 -10.34
N TYR A 374 19.70 -15.51 -10.91
CA TYR A 374 20.71 -15.54 -11.96
C TYR A 374 22.08 -15.15 -11.38
N TYR A 375 23.14 -15.67 -12.00
CA TYR A 375 24.54 -15.35 -11.71
C TYR A 375 25.29 -15.19 -13.03
N CYS A 376 25.24 -13.98 -13.59
CA CYS A 376 25.66 -13.73 -14.98
C CYS A 376 27.16 -13.42 -15.13
N ASN A 377 27.86 -13.12 -14.03
CA ASN A 377 29.31 -12.86 -13.97
C ASN A 377 29.81 -11.90 -15.07
N TYR A 378 29.15 -10.76 -15.22
CA TYR A 378 29.54 -9.72 -16.17
C TYR A 378 30.93 -9.19 -15.87
N GLN A 379 31.74 -9.00 -16.92
CA GLN A 379 33.00 -8.28 -16.81
C GLN A 379 32.69 -6.78 -16.81
N LEU A 380 32.85 -6.15 -15.64
CA LEU A 380 32.70 -4.70 -15.49
C LEU A 380 34.05 -4.02 -15.71
N PRO A 381 34.11 -2.87 -16.41
CA PRO A 381 35.34 -2.12 -16.57
C PRO A 381 35.88 -1.74 -15.18
N SER A 382 37.15 -2.04 -14.91
CA SER A 382 37.79 -1.72 -13.62
C SER A 382 38.23 -0.27 -13.53
N GLN A 383 38.58 0.33 -14.67
CA GLN A 383 38.94 1.74 -14.79
C GLN A 383 37.68 2.61 -14.62
N ASP A 384 37.78 3.64 -13.77
CA ASP A 384 36.74 4.65 -13.50
C ASP A 384 35.39 4.14 -12.96
N LEU A 385 35.27 2.84 -12.61
CA LEU A 385 34.03 2.25 -12.10
C LEU A 385 33.48 3.01 -10.89
N GLU A 386 34.35 3.39 -9.97
CA GLU A 386 33.98 4.14 -8.76
C GLU A 386 33.47 5.55 -9.09
N LYS A 387 34.06 6.20 -10.09
CA LYS A 387 33.60 7.49 -10.58
C LYS A 387 32.20 7.37 -11.17
N PHE A 388 31.95 6.36 -12.01
CA PHE A 388 30.61 6.12 -12.56
C PHE A 388 29.59 5.79 -11.49
N ILE A 389 29.94 4.97 -10.49
CA ILE A 389 29.06 4.68 -9.36
C ILE A 389 28.73 5.95 -8.57
N GLY A 390 29.71 6.83 -8.35
CA GLY A 390 29.48 8.15 -7.75
C GLY A 390 28.47 8.98 -8.55
N ILE A 391 28.62 9.00 -9.88
CA ILE A 391 27.68 9.67 -10.78
C ILE A 391 26.27 9.04 -10.69
N PHE A 392 26.15 7.72 -10.72
CA PHE A 392 24.85 7.04 -10.67
C PHE A 392 24.13 7.28 -9.33
N ASN A 393 24.87 7.29 -8.22
CA ASN A 393 24.31 7.64 -6.91
C ASN A 393 23.88 9.10 -6.85
N ALA A 394 24.63 10.03 -7.46
CA ALA A 394 24.23 11.44 -7.54
C ALA A 394 22.99 11.65 -8.41
N LEU A 395 22.91 11.00 -9.57
CA LEU A 395 21.76 11.11 -10.50
C LEU A 395 20.50 10.44 -9.94
N SER A 396 20.67 9.33 -9.24
CA SER A 396 19.55 8.65 -8.60
C SER A 396 19.11 9.35 -7.32
N ASP A 397 20.00 10.02 -6.59
CA ASP A 397 19.69 10.54 -5.26
C ASP A 397 19.19 9.41 -4.32
N ASP A 398 19.86 8.25 -4.45
CA ASP A 398 19.70 7.01 -3.69
C ASP A 398 21.06 6.29 -3.60
N VAL A 399 21.79 6.51 -2.50
CA VAL A 399 23.17 6.03 -2.36
C VAL A 399 23.20 4.53 -2.13
N VAL A 400 23.83 3.81 -3.06
CA VAL A 400 24.02 2.35 -2.98
C VAL A 400 25.50 2.01 -3.06
N SER A 401 25.95 1.03 -2.25
CA SER A 401 27.34 0.60 -2.27
C SER A 401 27.73 -0.07 -3.59
N LYS A 402 29.01 0.05 -3.97
CA LYS A 402 29.58 -0.60 -5.16
C LYS A 402 29.32 -2.10 -5.18
N GLU A 403 29.52 -2.77 -4.06
CA GLU A 403 29.32 -4.22 -3.91
C GLU A 403 27.86 -4.59 -4.17
N THR A 404 26.93 -3.78 -3.67
CA THR A 404 25.49 -3.99 -3.86
C THR A 404 25.11 -3.79 -5.32
N ILE A 405 25.59 -2.73 -5.97
CA ILE A 405 25.34 -2.48 -7.40
C ILE A 405 25.85 -3.65 -8.24
N ILE A 406 27.12 -4.04 -8.07
CA ILE A 406 27.74 -5.14 -8.81
C ILE A 406 26.96 -6.45 -8.59
N LYS A 407 26.60 -6.75 -7.34
CA LYS A 407 25.82 -7.95 -7.00
C LYS A 407 24.46 -7.95 -7.72
N LYS A 408 23.75 -6.82 -7.70
CA LYS A 408 22.42 -6.70 -8.31
C LYS A 408 22.46 -6.76 -9.84
N VAL A 409 23.42 -6.09 -10.47
CA VAL A 409 23.65 -6.18 -11.93
C VAL A 409 23.88 -7.63 -12.35
N ASN A 410 24.71 -8.37 -11.61
CA ASN A 410 24.99 -9.78 -11.90
C ASN A 410 23.78 -10.73 -11.74
N GLN A 411 22.71 -10.27 -11.09
CA GLN A 411 21.47 -11.03 -10.93
C GLN A 411 20.45 -10.79 -12.06
N ILE A 412 20.76 -9.92 -13.02
CA ILE A 412 19.85 -9.53 -14.10
C ILE A 412 20.37 -10.13 -15.41
N PRO A 413 19.61 -11.02 -16.08
CA PRO A 413 20.06 -11.66 -17.32
C PRO A 413 20.01 -10.71 -18.54
N PRO A 414 20.74 -11.02 -19.63
CA PRO A 414 20.86 -10.11 -20.79
C PRO A 414 19.53 -9.74 -21.46
N PHE A 415 18.58 -10.68 -21.55
CA PHE A 415 17.26 -10.40 -22.13
C PHE A 415 16.50 -9.36 -21.31
N GLU A 416 16.72 -9.34 -20.00
CA GLU A 416 16.07 -8.45 -19.05
C GLU A 416 16.72 -7.07 -19.07
N MET A 417 18.07 -7.01 -19.14
CA MET A 417 18.80 -5.75 -19.40
C MET A 417 18.29 -5.07 -20.68
N LYS A 418 18.12 -5.83 -21.76
CA LYS A 418 17.58 -5.32 -23.02
C LYS A 418 16.15 -4.81 -22.88
N ARG A 419 15.29 -5.49 -22.09
CA ARG A 419 13.92 -5.03 -21.80
C ARG A 419 13.94 -3.69 -21.06
N LEU A 420 14.75 -3.59 -20.00
CA LEU A 420 14.90 -2.39 -19.18
C LEU A 420 15.42 -1.19 -20.00
N CYS A 421 16.47 -1.37 -20.81
CA CYS A 421 16.98 -0.31 -21.69
C CYS A 421 15.92 0.18 -22.69
N LYS A 422 15.07 -0.72 -23.21
CA LYS A 422 13.98 -0.33 -24.10
C LYS A 422 12.90 0.49 -23.39
N LEU A 423 12.60 0.20 -22.13
CA LEU A 423 11.68 0.99 -21.33
C LEU A 423 12.22 2.41 -21.13
N VAL A 424 13.50 2.52 -20.73
CA VAL A 424 14.18 3.80 -20.59
C VAL A 424 14.18 4.58 -21.90
N LYS A 425 14.55 3.94 -23.01
CA LYS A 425 14.54 4.58 -24.34
C LYS A 425 13.15 5.09 -24.72
N LYS A 426 12.09 4.29 -24.50
CA LYS A 426 10.72 4.69 -24.80
C LYS A 426 10.29 5.91 -23.99
N ASP A 427 10.64 5.97 -22.71
CA ASP A 427 10.35 7.13 -21.85
C ASP A 427 11.16 8.37 -22.28
N MET A 428 12.45 8.22 -22.56
CA MET A 428 13.29 9.29 -23.09
C MET A 428 12.70 9.89 -24.37
N GLN A 429 12.27 9.04 -25.33
CA GLN A 429 11.64 9.48 -26.57
C GLN A 429 10.28 10.14 -26.34
N LYS A 430 9.50 9.70 -25.35
CA LYS A 430 8.22 10.32 -25.00
C LYS A 430 8.42 11.74 -24.43
N ARG A 431 9.44 11.93 -23.60
CA ARG A 431 9.70 13.20 -22.89
C ARG A 431 10.52 14.19 -23.71
N ASN A 432 11.45 13.70 -24.51
CA ASN A 432 12.32 14.50 -25.36
C ASN A 432 12.40 13.88 -26.77
N PRO A 433 11.32 13.96 -27.57
CA PRO A 433 11.25 13.31 -28.88
C PRO A 433 12.32 13.78 -29.88
N LEU A 434 12.78 15.03 -29.73
CA LEU A 434 13.79 15.64 -30.59
C LEU A 434 15.22 15.49 -30.05
N HIS A 435 15.38 14.84 -28.89
CA HIS A 435 16.66 14.67 -28.20
C HIS A 435 17.46 15.98 -28.07
N THR A 436 16.78 17.10 -27.81
CA THR A 436 17.41 18.41 -27.66
C THR A 436 17.91 18.63 -26.24
N THR A 437 18.88 19.51 -26.05
CA THR A 437 19.34 19.95 -24.72
C THR A 437 18.16 20.47 -23.91
N THR A 438 18.13 20.13 -22.62
CA THR A 438 17.13 20.64 -21.66
C THR A 438 17.77 21.59 -20.67
N ASP A 439 16.94 22.37 -19.99
CA ASP A 439 17.35 23.13 -18.81
C ASP A 439 17.61 22.19 -17.61
N GLU A 440 18.02 22.78 -16.49
CA GLU A 440 18.30 22.03 -15.25
C GLU A 440 17.08 21.26 -14.75
N LYS A 441 15.88 21.88 -14.76
CA LYS A 441 14.63 21.21 -14.36
C LYS A 441 14.37 19.98 -15.25
N GLY A 442 14.44 20.15 -16.57
CA GLY A 442 14.24 19.06 -17.52
C GLY A 442 15.27 17.94 -17.36
N PHE A 443 16.52 18.27 -17.07
CA PHE A 443 17.57 17.28 -16.77
C PHE A 443 17.25 16.49 -15.50
N LEU A 444 16.85 17.16 -14.41
CA LEU A 444 16.47 16.50 -13.16
C LEU A 444 15.24 15.60 -13.34
N GLN A 445 14.25 16.04 -14.12
CA GLN A 445 13.05 15.25 -14.41
C GLN A 445 13.36 13.99 -15.26
N GLN A 446 14.26 14.09 -16.24
CA GLN A 446 14.69 12.91 -17.00
C GLN A 446 15.34 11.85 -16.11
N ASN A 447 16.23 12.28 -15.21
CA ASN A 447 16.89 11.36 -14.26
C ASN A 447 15.90 10.80 -13.22
N ALA A 448 14.97 11.61 -12.72
CA ALA A 448 13.90 11.15 -11.84
C ALA A 448 13.02 10.10 -12.52
N SER A 449 12.78 10.23 -13.84
CA SER A 449 12.01 9.26 -14.61
C SER A 449 12.73 7.91 -14.73
N ILE A 450 14.04 7.90 -14.99
CA ILE A 450 14.83 6.66 -15.01
C ILE A 450 14.76 5.97 -13.64
N SER A 451 14.94 6.73 -12.55
CA SER A 451 14.83 6.20 -11.20
C SER A 451 13.42 5.67 -10.89
N TYR A 452 12.36 6.36 -11.34
CA TYR A 452 10.99 5.88 -11.21
C TYR A 452 10.79 4.54 -11.95
N ILE A 453 11.21 4.43 -13.22
CA ILE A 453 11.17 3.17 -13.99
C ILE A 453 11.89 2.05 -13.25
N ALA A 454 13.08 2.31 -12.69
CA ALA A 454 13.82 1.32 -11.91
C ALA A 454 12.96 0.77 -10.75
N LEU A 455 12.34 1.66 -9.97
CA LEU A 455 11.52 1.27 -8.83
C LEU A 455 10.21 0.57 -9.22
N GLN A 456 9.63 0.91 -10.36
CA GLN A 456 8.46 0.18 -10.87
C GLN A 456 8.79 -1.27 -11.17
N GLU A 457 10.01 -1.52 -11.65
CA GLU A 457 10.53 -2.83 -12.06
C GLU A 457 11.27 -3.59 -10.95
N GLY A 458 11.30 -3.05 -9.72
CA GLY A 458 12.00 -3.69 -8.60
C GLY A 458 13.52 -3.68 -8.73
N ILE A 459 14.06 -2.69 -9.45
CA ILE A 459 15.49 -2.44 -9.65
C ILE A 459 15.91 -1.19 -8.88
N LEU A 460 17.08 -1.22 -8.23
CA LEU A 460 17.63 -0.01 -7.61
C LEU A 460 18.00 1.01 -8.71
N PRO A 461 17.69 2.30 -8.55
CA PRO A 461 18.01 3.32 -9.54
C PRO A 461 19.45 3.28 -10.09
N SER A 462 20.46 3.25 -9.20
CA SER A 462 21.89 3.17 -9.61
C SER A 462 22.22 1.90 -10.39
N VAL A 463 21.49 0.80 -10.18
CA VAL A 463 21.64 -0.44 -10.95
C VAL A 463 21.09 -0.27 -12.37
N LEU A 464 19.95 0.42 -12.54
CA LEU A 464 19.41 0.69 -13.87
C LEU A 464 20.33 1.61 -14.67
N TYR A 465 20.91 2.65 -14.05
CA TYR A 465 21.91 3.48 -14.72
C TYR A 465 23.11 2.66 -15.22
N MET A 466 23.63 1.75 -14.38
CA MET A 466 24.71 0.84 -14.79
C MET A 466 24.30 -0.03 -15.97
N ILE A 467 23.09 -0.62 -15.96
CA ILE A 467 22.57 -1.43 -17.06
C ILE A 467 22.50 -0.62 -18.36
N CYS A 468 22.00 0.62 -18.27
CA CYS A 468 21.89 1.53 -19.41
C CYS A 468 23.25 1.84 -20.05
N ILE A 469 24.28 2.08 -19.23
CA ILE A 469 25.64 2.33 -19.73
C ILE A 469 26.27 1.06 -20.32
N MET A 470 26.13 -0.08 -19.64
CA MET A 470 26.67 -1.36 -20.13
C MET A 470 26.05 -1.81 -21.46
N ASN A 471 24.82 -1.39 -21.75
CA ASN A 471 24.07 -1.80 -22.93
C ASN A 471 23.59 -0.58 -23.74
N PHE A 472 24.46 0.42 -23.84
CA PHE A 472 24.13 1.72 -24.44
C PHE A 472 23.66 1.61 -25.90
N GLU A 473 24.03 0.53 -26.61
CA GLU A 473 23.54 0.26 -27.96
C GLU A 473 22.02 0.15 -28.07
N TYR A 474 21.32 -0.22 -26.99
CA TYR A 474 19.85 -0.28 -26.98
C TYR A 474 19.19 1.05 -26.68
N ILE A 475 19.95 2.05 -26.21
CA ILE A 475 19.45 3.36 -25.80
C ILE A 475 19.74 4.40 -26.87
N LYS A 476 20.96 4.41 -27.43
CA LYS A 476 21.35 5.38 -28.46
C LYS A 476 20.35 5.42 -29.61
N ASP A 477 20.10 6.60 -30.16
CA ASP A 477 19.37 6.73 -31.41
C ASP A 477 20.22 6.13 -32.54
N MET A 478 19.55 5.52 -33.53
CA MET A 478 20.27 5.09 -34.73
C MET A 478 20.65 6.35 -35.48
N ALA A 479 21.96 6.58 -35.59
CA ALA A 479 22.54 7.69 -36.33
C ALA A 479 22.17 7.63 -37.82
#